data_AF-A0AAW1PFE3-F1
#
_entry.id   AF-A0AAW1PFE3-F1
#
_cell.length_a   1.000
_cell.length_b   1.000
_cell.length_c   1.000
_cell.angle_alpha   90.00
_cell.angle_beta   90.00
_cell.angle_gamma   90.00
#
_symmetry.space_group_name_H-M   'P 1'
#
loop_
_entity.id
_entity.type
_entity.pdbx_description
1 polymer ?
#
loop_
_entity_poly.entity_id
_entity_poly.type
_entity_poly.pdbx_seq_one_letter_code
_entity_poly.pdbx_strand_id
1 'polypeptide(L)'
;MSTTLVWHTGGLQNITLTVSPGEVFVAVQGLLHFNHNPSCNPLVYFQSFNSADPGTVNIIAALAALNGATPLGAAAIKASNAGTVTASPQGAFSLDEDCLARCKLPATGAPGDGLGGLPNEFRALFGLAPV
;
A
#
# COMPACT_ATOMS: atom_id res chain seq x y z
N MET A 1 7.51 -3.68 9.99
CA MET A 1 7.07 -2.96 8.77
C MET A 1 7.81 -1.64 8.71
N SER A 2 8.09 -1.09 7.53
CA SER A 2 8.40 0.34 7.43
C SER A 2 7.26 1.02 6.68
N THR A 3 6.69 2.07 7.26
CA THR A 3 5.73 2.93 6.58
C THR A 3 6.40 4.25 6.29
N THR A 4 6.27 4.73 5.07
CA THR A 4 6.73 6.06 4.70
C THR A 4 5.50 6.94 4.51
N LEU A 5 5.42 7.98 5.34
CA LEU A 5 4.46 9.05 5.24
C LEU A 5 5.12 10.17 4.40
N VAL A 6 4.53 10.48 3.25
CA VAL A 6 4.96 11.57 2.37
C VAL A 6 3.98 12.73 2.52
N TRP A 7 4.48 13.84 3.06
CA TRP A 7 3.71 15.06 3.23
C TRP A 7 4.02 16.05 2.08
N HIS A 8 2.99 16.55 1.39
CA HIS A 8 3.15 17.64 0.42
C HIS A 8 2.18 18.80 0.71
N THR A 9 2.60 19.72 1.58
CA THR A 9 2.21 21.14 1.52
C THR A 9 3.43 22.01 1.86
N GLY A 10 3.97 22.73 0.87
CA GLY A 10 4.82 23.90 1.09
C GLY A 10 6.23 23.73 1.68
N GLY A 11 6.75 22.51 1.94
CA GLY A 11 8.13 22.36 2.45
C GLY A 11 8.58 20.93 2.77
N LEU A 12 8.84 20.13 1.74
CA LEU A 12 9.76 18.97 1.68
C LEU A 12 10.07 18.21 2.99
N GLN A 13 9.14 17.41 3.52
CA GLN A 13 9.45 16.44 4.59
C GLN A 13 8.86 15.07 4.25
N ASN A 14 9.76 14.13 3.93
CA ASN A 14 9.43 12.70 3.89
C ASN A 14 9.72 12.13 5.27
N ILE A 15 8.72 11.53 5.91
CA ILE A 15 8.87 10.89 7.23
C ILE A 15 8.79 9.39 7.03
N THR A 16 9.87 8.68 7.34
CA THR A 16 9.86 7.21 7.37
C THR A 16 9.79 6.74 8.81
N LEU A 17 8.80 5.89 9.09
CA LEU A 17 8.59 5.27 10.38
C LEU A 17 8.81 3.76 10.24
N THR A 18 9.49 3.17 11.22
CA THR A 18 9.50 1.71 11.38
C THR A 18 8.43 1.36 12.39
N VAL A 19 7.47 0.54 11.98
CA VAL A 19 6.31 0.12 12.79
C VAL A 19 6.45 -1.36 13.11
N SER A 20 6.48 -1.65 14.40
CA SER A 20 6.57 -2.98 15.00
C SER A 20 5.17 -3.48 15.40
N PRO A 21 4.99 -4.80 15.60
CA PRO A 21 3.71 -5.33 16.06
C PRO A 21 3.24 -4.65 17.36
N GLY A 22 1.99 -4.20 17.38
CA GLY A 22 1.39 -3.48 18.50
C GLY A 22 1.59 -1.95 18.48
N GLU A 23 2.44 -1.43 17.59
CA GLU A 23 2.60 0.01 17.43
C GLU A 23 1.52 0.60 16.51
N VAL A 24 1.19 1.87 16.76
CA VAL A 24 0.17 2.62 16.03
C VAL A 24 0.80 3.88 15.45
N PHE A 25 0.42 4.24 14.23
CA PHE A 25 0.75 5.52 13.63
C PHE A 25 -0.51 6.17 13.06
N VAL A 26 -0.44 7.49 12.88
CA VAL A 26 -1.56 8.28 12.34
C VAL A 26 -1.12 8.91 11.03
N ALA A 27 -1.82 8.58 9.95
CA ALA A 27 -1.75 9.29 8.68
C ALA A 27 -2.88 10.32 8.66
N VAL A 28 -2.53 11.61 8.71
CA VAL A 28 -3.50 12.71 8.65
C VAL A 28 -4.15 12.78 7.27
N GLN A 29 -5.41 13.22 7.20
CA GLN A 29 -6.11 13.43 5.93
C GLN A 29 -5.31 14.35 4.99
N GLY A 30 -5.26 13.98 3.71
CA GLY A 30 -4.49 14.70 2.68
C GLY A 30 -3.05 14.23 2.53
N LEU A 31 -2.56 13.35 3.40
CA LEU A 31 -1.22 12.77 3.27
C LEU A 31 -1.19 11.56 2.36
N LEU A 32 -0.16 11.53 1.52
CA LEU A 32 0.19 10.34 0.77
C LEU A 32 1.03 9.46 1.70
N HIS A 33 0.69 8.20 1.81
CA HIS A 33 1.53 7.24 2.52
C HIS A 33 1.60 5.94 1.76
N PHE A 34 2.70 5.23 1.94
CA PHE A 34 2.86 3.88 1.44
C PHE A 34 3.49 3.00 2.50
N ASN A 35 3.09 1.74 2.47
CA ASN A 35 3.51 0.73 3.42
C ASN A 35 4.43 -0.24 2.70
N HIS A 36 5.60 -0.49 3.28
CA HIS A 36 6.58 -1.42 2.74
C HIS A 36 6.87 -2.53 3.76
N ASN A 37 6.68 -3.78 3.33
CA ASN A 37 7.09 -4.94 4.09
C ASN A 37 8.45 -5.44 3.55
N PRO A 38 9.58 -5.18 4.25
CA PRO A 38 10.88 -5.67 3.80
C PRO A 38 11.10 -7.16 4.10
N SER A 39 10.26 -7.76 4.96
CA SER A 39 10.35 -9.16 5.38
C SER A 39 9.68 -10.11 4.37
N CYS A 40 10.13 -11.37 4.35
CA CYS A 40 9.47 -12.44 3.62
C CYS A 40 8.26 -13.04 4.36
N ASN A 41 8.04 -12.64 5.61
CA ASN A 41 6.88 -13.09 6.38
C ASN A 41 5.66 -12.23 6.05
N PRO A 42 4.45 -12.84 5.96
CA PRO A 42 3.20 -12.09 5.86
C PRO A 42 3.08 -11.07 6.98
N LEU A 43 2.53 -9.90 6.64
CA LEU A 43 2.29 -8.83 7.59
C LEU A 43 0.83 -8.42 7.52
N VAL A 44 0.22 -8.28 8.70
CA VAL A 44 -1.14 -7.79 8.86
C VAL A 44 -1.09 -6.46 9.60
N TYR A 45 -1.84 -5.49 9.11
CA TYR A 45 -2.07 -4.24 9.80
C TYR A 45 -3.56 -3.89 9.72
N PHE A 46 -4.03 -3.12 10.70
CA PHE A 46 -5.39 -2.63 10.76
C PHE A 46 -5.38 -1.14 10.47
N GLN A 47 -6.24 -0.72 9.55
CA GLN A 47 -6.48 0.69 9.27
C GLN A 47 -7.90 1.02 9.67
N SER A 48 -8.07 2.12 10.38
CA SER A 48 -9.37 2.70 10.68
C SER A 48 -9.41 4.13 10.19
N PHE A 49 -10.60 4.60 9.87
CA PHE A 49 -10.84 5.96 9.43
C PHE A 49 -11.83 6.64 10.38
N ASN A 50 -11.74 7.96 10.48
CA ASN A 50 -12.65 8.78 11.26
C ASN A 50 -13.99 9.06 10.54
N SER A 51 -14.24 8.42 9.40
CA SER A 51 -15.47 8.55 8.59
C SER A 51 -15.87 7.18 8.03
N ALA A 52 -17.18 6.95 7.91
CA ALA A 52 -17.71 5.78 7.21
C ALA A 52 -17.45 5.83 5.69
N ASP A 53 -17.33 7.04 5.13
CA ASP A 53 -16.84 7.28 3.79
C ASP A 53 -15.56 8.13 3.88
N PRO A 54 -14.39 7.47 3.96
CA PRO A 54 -13.11 8.16 4.15
C PRO A 54 -12.58 8.81 2.86
N GLY A 55 -13.20 8.59 1.70
CA GLY A 55 -12.75 9.16 0.43
C GLY A 55 -11.32 8.79 0.06
N THR A 56 -10.86 7.58 0.42
CA THR A 56 -9.50 7.12 0.16
C THR A 56 -9.19 7.03 -1.32
N VAL A 57 -8.09 7.65 -1.74
CA VAL A 57 -7.60 7.56 -3.12
C VAL A 57 -6.43 6.59 -3.20
N ASN A 58 -6.58 5.52 -3.98
CA ASN A 58 -5.46 4.67 -4.37
C ASN A 58 -4.65 5.38 -5.46
N ILE A 59 -3.43 5.82 -5.10
CA ILE A 59 -2.57 6.61 -5.98
C ILE A 59 -2.16 5.85 -7.24
N ILE A 60 -1.87 4.55 -7.16
CA ILE A 60 -1.45 3.76 -8.34
C ILE A 60 -2.60 3.69 -9.34
N ALA A 61 -3.81 3.40 -8.86
CA ALA A 61 -5.00 3.37 -9.70
C ALA A 61 -5.35 4.75 -10.27
N ALA A 62 -5.24 5.81 -9.47
CA ALA A 62 -5.49 7.18 -9.90
C ALA A 62 -4.50 7.63 -10.98
N LEU A 63 -3.22 7.31 -10.85
CA LEU A 63 -2.21 7.63 -11.87
C LEU A 63 -2.42 6.84 -13.16
N ALA A 64 -2.75 5.55 -13.06
CA ALA A 64 -3.07 4.74 -14.23
C ALA A 64 -4.32 5.27 -14.96
N ALA A 65 -5.35 5.68 -14.22
CA ALA A 65 -6.54 6.31 -14.79
C ALA A 65 -6.22 7.65 -15.45
N LEU A 66 -5.41 8.50 -14.79
CA LEU A 66 -4.98 9.79 -15.33
C LEU A 66 -4.22 9.64 -16.65
N ASN A 67 -3.33 8.64 -16.73
CA ASN A 67 -2.56 8.33 -17.93
C ASN A 67 -3.47 8.03 -19.14
N GLY A 68 -4.59 7.32 -18.92
CA GLY A 68 -5.55 6.96 -19.96
C GLY A 68 -6.65 8.00 -20.22
N ALA A 69 -6.90 8.92 -19.29
CA ALA A 69 -8.08 9.79 -19.34
C ALA A 69 -7.94 10.99 -20.29
N THR A 70 -6.75 11.56 -20.45
CA THR A 70 -6.56 12.77 -21.28
C THR A 70 -5.17 12.83 -21.93
N PRO A 71 -5.00 13.54 -23.06
CA PRO A 71 -3.69 13.85 -23.62
C PRO A 71 -2.77 14.59 -22.63
N LEU A 72 -3.34 15.41 -21.74
CA LEU A 72 -2.59 16.13 -20.71
C LEU A 72 -2.08 15.18 -19.62
N GLY A 73 -2.88 14.20 -19.22
CA GLY A 73 -2.48 13.16 -18.27
C GLY A 73 -1.32 12.33 -18.79
N ALA A 74 -1.38 11.87 -20.04
CA ALA A 74 -0.28 11.17 -20.68
C ALA A 74 1.00 12.05 -20.79
N ALA A 75 0.84 13.34 -21.09
CA ALA A 75 1.97 14.28 -21.11
C ALA A 75 2.58 14.49 -19.73
N ALA A 76 1.77 14.58 -18.67
CA ALA A 76 2.24 14.72 -17.29
C ALA A 76 3.04 13.49 -16.81
N ILE A 77 2.56 12.28 -17.12
CA ILE A 77 3.29 11.04 -16.80
C ILE A 77 4.61 10.96 -17.57
N LYS A 78 4.63 11.34 -18.85
CA LYS A 78 5.90 11.42 -19.61
C LYS A 78 6.88 12.43 -19.01
N ALA A 79 6.37 13.59 -18.59
CA ALA A 79 7.18 14.64 -17.98
C ALA A 79 7.74 14.26 -16.59
N SER A 80 7.13 13.29 -15.90
CA SER A 80 7.60 12.82 -14.60
C SER A 80 8.79 11.85 -14.66
N ASN A 81 9.27 11.50 -15.86
CA ASN A 81 10.27 10.45 -16.09
C ASN A 81 9.86 9.06 -15.55
N ALA A 82 8.59 8.85 -15.26
CA ALA A 82 8.05 7.53 -14.93
C ALA A 82 7.80 6.79 -16.25
N GLY A 83 8.77 5.99 -16.70
CA GLY A 83 8.76 5.39 -18.04
C GLY A 83 7.41 4.77 -18.45
N THR A 84 6.77 4.01 -17.56
CA THR A 84 5.39 3.52 -17.76
C THR A 84 4.68 3.44 -16.42
N VAL A 85 3.41 3.86 -16.37
CA VAL A 85 2.52 3.65 -15.22
C VAL A 85 1.43 2.67 -15.63
N THR A 86 1.41 1.51 -15.00
CA THR A 86 0.39 0.48 -15.18
C THR A 86 -0.40 0.31 -13.89
N ALA A 87 -1.69 -0.01 -14.03
CA ALA A 87 -2.49 -0.38 -12.87
C ALA A 87 -1.93 -1.67 -12.25
N SER A 88 -1.83 -1.71 -10.93
CA SER A 88 -1.45 -2.94 -10.25
C SER A 88 -2.55 -4.00 -10.40
N PRO A 89 -2.21 -5.25 -10.78
CA PRO A 89 -3.17 -6.35 -10.77
C PRO A 89 -3.66 -6.69 -9.36
N GLN A 90 -2.97 -6.25 -8.30
CA GLN A 90 -3.38 -6.40 -6.90
C GLN A 90 -4.09 -5.13 -6.35
N GLY A 91 -4.49 -4.19 -7.21
CA GLY A 91 -5.24 -3.00 -6.82
C GLY A 91 -4.41 -1.98 -6.05
N ALA A 92 -4.54 -1.93 -4.72
CA ALA A 92 -3.86 -0.95 -3.85
C ALA A 92 -2.43 -1.33 -3.48
N PHE A 93 -1.99 -2.52 -3.85
CA PHE A 93 -0.66 -3.03 -3.54
C PHE A 93 0.22 -2.97 -4.78
N SER A 94 1.44 -2.45 -4.65
CA SER A 94 2.48 -2.65 -5.66
C SER A 94 3.33 -3.87 -5.27
N LEU A 95 3.71 -4.67 -6.25
CA LEU A 95 4.71 -5.71 -6.06
C LEU A 95 6.11 -5.11 -6.13
N ASP A 96 6.96 -5.53 -5.21
CA ASP A 96 8.39 -5.21 -5.20
C ASP A 96 9.13 -6.42 -5.78
N GLU A 97 9.68 -6.28 -6.99
CA GLU A 97 10.36 -7.35 -7.71
C GLU A 97 11.59 -7.88 -6.95
N ASP A 98 12.32 -7.01 -6.27
CA ASP A 98 13.46 -7.39 -5.44
C ASP A 98 13.01 -8.21 -4.23
N CYS A 99 11.87 -7.85 -3.64
CA CYS A 99 11.24 -8.64 -2.58
C CYS A 99 10.79 -10.01 -3.09
N LEU A 100 10.12 -10.07 -4.26
CA LEU A 100 9.67 -11.33 -4.84
C LEU A 100 10.84 -12.28 -5.12
N ALA A 101 11.93 -11.76 -5.72
CA ALA A 101 13.14 -12.53 -5.98
C ALA A 101 13.82 -13.01 -4.69
N ARG A 102 14.00 -12.10 -3.72
CA ARG A 102 14.62 -12.41 -2.42
C ARG A 102 13.85 -13.45 -1.63
N CYS A 103 12.52 -13.35 -1.63
CA CYS A 103 11.63 -14.20 -0.86
C CYS A 103 11.13 -15.44 -1.62
N LYS A 104 11.56 -15.62 -2.87
CA LYS A 104 11.16 -16.73 -3.76
C LYS A 104 9.64 -16.81 -3.92
N LEU A 105 8.98 -15.65 -4.04
CA LEU A 105 7.54 -15.55 -4.21
C LEU A 105 7.17 -15.52 -5.71
N PRO A 106 5.97 -15.98 -6.10
CA PRO A 106 5.47 -15.84 -7.46
C PRO A 106 5.42 -14.37 -7.91
N ALA A 107 5.50 -14.15 -9.24
CA ALA A 107 5.31 -12.83 -9.85
C ALA A 107 3.93 -12.20 -9.56
N THR A 108 2.97 -13.00 -9.09
CA THR A 108 1.63 -12.54 -8.69
C THR A 108 1.57 -12.07 -7.23
N GLY A 109 2.66 -12.17 -6.46
CA GLY A 109 2.71 -11.91 -5.03
C GLY A 109 2.69 -13.17 -4.17
N ALA A 110 2.68 -12.98 -2.85
CA ALA A 110 2.63 -14.09 -1.88
C ALA A 110 1.35 -14.93 -2.07
N PRO A 111 1.43 -16.27 -2.07
CA PRO A 111 0.26 -17.13 -2.19
C PRO A 111 -0.60 -17.09 -0.91
N GLY A 112 -1.92 -17.12 -1.08
CA GLY A 112 -2.89 -17.11 0.02
C GLY A 112 -3.45 -15.72 0.34
N ASP A 113 -4.40 -15.67 1.26
CA ASP A 113 -5.05 -14.44 1.73
C ASP A 113 -4.30 -13.77 2.89
N GLY A 114 -3.21 -14.40 3.37
CA GLY A 114 -2.49 -13.98 4.58
C GLY A 114 -3.28 -14.18 5.87
N LEU A 115 -4.50 -14.72 5.81
CA LEU A 115 -5.39 -14.86 6.95
C LEU A 115 -5.11 -16.15 7.74
N GLY A 116 -4.53 -17.17 7.10
CA GLY A 116 -4.22 -18.45 7.75
C GLY A 116 -3.31 -18.34 8.99
N GLY A 117 -2.48 -17.29 9.07
CA GLY A 117 -1.58 -17.03 10.21
C GLY A 117 -2.11 -16.03 11.25
N LEU A 118 -3.36 -15.57 11.13
CA LEU A 118 -3.94 -14.64 12.10
C LEU A 118 -4.15 -15.32 13.46
N PRO A 119 -3.73 -14.69 14.58
CA PRO A 119 -4.09 -15.15 15.92
C PRO A 119 -5.61 -15.26 16.10
N ASN A 120 -6.07 -16.23 16.90
CA ASN A 120 -7.49 -16.57 17.04
C ASN A 120 -8.35 -15.38 17.50
N GLU A 121 -7.79 -14.48 18.31
CA GLU A 121 -8.44 -13.23 18.74
C GLU A 121 -8.78 -12.29 17.59
N PHE A 122 -7.95 -12.24 16.55
CA PHE A 122 -8.21 -11.40 15.38
C PHE A 122 -9.08 -12.09 14.35
N ARG A 123 -9.05 -13.42 14.27
CA ARG A 123 -9.91 -14.21 13.36
C ARG A 123 -11.39 -13.97 13.62
N ALA A 124 -11.77 -13.85 14.90
CA ALA A 124 -13.14 -13.55 15.30
C ALA A 124 -13.63 -12.18 14.77
N LEU A 125 -12.77 -11.16 14.73
CA LEU A 125 -13.10 -9.83 14.20
C LEU A 125 -13.43 -9.86 12.70
N PHE A 126 -12.89 -10.84 11.98
CA PHE A 126 -13.10 -11.03 10.54
C PHE A 126 -14.12 -12.13 10.21
N GLY A 127 -14.82 -12.69 11.21
CA GLY A 127 -15.77 -13.78 11.01
C GLY A 127 -15.13 -15.09 10.53
N LEU A 128 -13.82 -15.28 10.77
CA LEU A 128 -13.09 -16.47 10.39
C LEU A 128 -13.15 -17.52 11.51
N ALA A 129 -13.28 -18.80 11.14
CA ALA A 129 -13.21 -19.91 12.10
C ALA A 129 -11.81 -19.98 12.74
N PRO A 130 -11.67 -20.30 14.04
CA PRO A 130 -10.37 -20.49 14.68
C PRO A 130 -9.58 -21.63 14.01
N VAL A 131 -8.25 -21.52 14.03
CA VAL A 131 -7.31 -22.54 13.55
C VAL A 131 -6.69 -23.30 14.71
#